data_AF-A0A2I1D0Q7-F1
#
_entry.id   AF-A0A2I1D0Q7-F1
#
_cell.length_a   1.000
_cell.length_b   1.000
_cell.length_c   1.000
_cell.angle_alpha   90.00
_cell.angle_beta   90.00
_cell.angle_gamma   90.00
#
_symmetry.space_group_name_H-M   'P 1'
#
loop_
_entity.id
_entity.type
_entity.pdbx_description
1 polymer ?
#
loop_
_entity_poly.entity_id
_entity_poly.type
_entity_poly.pdbx_seq_one_letter_code
_entity_poly.pdbx_strand_id
1 'polypeptide(L)'
;MHPSLRNTWTPAVNVVTWFLLATAILSVLTRLGTKYWIFRKWTVDDGLALGSLIFCAGQSLAVSMATANGYGQRFDTLSATGIDGMMKSQYAATLLCIPSMGLSKLALIRFIQDLTPAAADRRVAVWLHALVVVWAAVGVVSAALQCRVPRPWDYVHGECFDRMAWWQYLGVTNILSEGGIIAQAMMVIVKIQTHGRKKAVLGAVFTLRIVVIVAILIQLIYASKTAHSTDVTFDTWPVAVATQLTQCLSIVTACSPQFKPFLDSLRSTGMSLEGKSRHGSSQKGYGSQTSTRFRRGISQSEAHELMPLPLRGTSQTIVSTAGISPDSDAESQGSQSRIIREVRTWTITEAPAGQ
;
A
#
# COMPACT_ATOMS: atom_id res chain seq x y z
N MET A 1 0.39 32.43 -31.53
CA MET A 1 -0.12 31.05 -31.32
C MET A 1 -0.61 30.54 -32.68
N HIS A 2 -0.10 29.42 -33.19
CA HIS A 2 -0.33 29.02 -34.59
C HIS A 2 -1.77 28.49 -34.84
N PRO A 3 -2.42 28.83 -35.97
CA PRO A 3 -3.81 28.43 -36.24
C PRO A 3 -4.01 26.92 -36.45
N SER A 4 -2.96 26.16 -36.75
CA SER A 4 -2.99 24.69 -36.91
C SER A 4 -3.31 23.92 -35.63
N LEU A 5 -3.19 24.54 -34.45
CA LEU A 5 -3.51 23.93 -33.15
C LEU A 5 -5.02 23.85 -32.84
N ARG A 6 -5.89 24.41 -33.68
CA ARG A 6 -7.33 24.54 -33.36
C ARG A 6 -8.14 23.26 -33.56
N ASN A 7 -7.63 22.29 -34.32
CA ASN A 7 -8.37 21.10 -34.78
C ASN A 7 -7.71 19.75 -34.40
N THR A 8 -6.70 19.73 -33.52
CA THR A 8 -5.90 18.53 -33.24
C THR A 8 -5.76 18.26 -31.74
N TRP A 9 -6.04 17.02 -31.32
CA TRP A 9 -5.97 16.60 -29.91
C TRP A 9 -4.59 16.03 -29.52
N THR A 10 -3.75 15.77 -30.51
CA THR A 10 -2.36 15.31 -30.41
C THR A 10 -1.54 15.92 -29.26
N PRO A 11 -1.47 17.26 -29.06
CA PRO A 11 -0.71 17.84 -27.96
C PRO A 11 -1.33 17.53 -26.58
N ALA A 12 -2.66 17.52 -26.46
CA ALA A 12 -3.35 17.24 -25.20
C ALA A 12 -3.15 15.78 -24.78
N VAL A 13 -3.25 14.83 -25.73
CA VAL A 13 -2.95 13.41 -25.50
C VAL A 13 -1.53 13.26 -24.97
N ASN A 14 -0.52 13.81 -25.67
CA ASN A 14 0.88 13.66 -25.27
C ASN A 14 1.17 14.29 -23.89
N VAL A 15 0.64 15.49 -23.59
CA VAL A 15 0.82 16.12 -22.27
C VAL A 15 0.21 15.28 -21.14
N VAL A 16 -1.00 14.73 -21.34
CA VAL A 16 -1.63 13.82 -20.37
C VAL A 16 -0.85 12.51 -20.22
N THR A 17 -0.35 11.95 -21.32
CA THR A 17 0.51 10.75 -21.32
C THR A 17 1.75 10.92 -20.45
N TRP A 18 2.50 12.03 -20.60
CA TRP A 18 3.70 12.28 -19.79
C TRP A 18 3.38 12.62 -18.33
N PHE A 19 2.28 13.34 -18.06
CA PHE A 19 1.83 13.62 -16.70
C PHE A 19 1.42 12.36 -15.92
N LEU A 20 0.67 11.46 -16.57
CA LEU A 20 0.28 10.17 -15.96
C LEU A 20 1.49 9.26 -15.75
N LEU A 21 2.43 9.21 -16.69
CA LEU A 21 3.69 8.47 -16.53
C LEU A 21 4.50 9.00 -15.33
N ALA A 22 4.69 10.32 -15.22
CA ALA A 22 5.39 10.93 -14.10
C ALA A 22 4.71 10.62 -12.74
N THR A 23 3.37 10.63 -12.72
CA THR A 23 2.57 10.25 -11.54
C THR A 23 2.77 8.78 -11.16
N ALA A 24 2.78 7.87 -12.14
CA ALA A 24 3.04 6.45 -11.91
C ALA A 24 4.49 6.20 -11.41
N ILE A 25 5.49 6.87 -11.98
CA ILE A 25 6.90 6.82 -11.54
C ILE A 25 6.99 7.26 -10.08
N LEU A 26 6.47 8.45 -9.74
CA LEU A 26 6.52 8.99 -8.38
C LEU A 26 5.82 8.07 -7.36
N SER A 27 4.68 7.48 -7.74
CA SER A 27 3.94 6.55 -6.88
C SER A 27 4.75 5.29 -6.54
N VAL A 28 5.41 4.68 -7.53
CA VAL A 28 6.25 3.50 -7.34
C VAL A 28 7.55 3.84 -6.60
N LEU A 29 8.18 4.98 -6.89
CA LEU A 29 9.35 5.46 -6.13
C LEU A 29 9.00 5.71 -4.66
N THR A 30 7.83 6.28 -4.37
CA THR A 30 7.36 6.51 -2.98
C THR A 30 7.13 5.18 -2.25
N ARG A 31 6.57 4.16 -2.93
CA ARG A 31 6.41 2.79 -2.38
C ARG A 31 7.78 2.19 -2.03
N LEU A 32 8.69 2.17 -3.00
CA LEU A 32 10.02 1.57 -2.84
C LEU A 32 10.83 2.28 -1.75
N GLY A 33 10.87 3.62 -1.78
CA GLY A 33 11.56 4.42 -0.76
C GLY A 33 11.00 4.21 0.64
N THR A 34 9.68 4.23 0.80
CA THR A 34 9.00 3.95 2.08
C THR A 34 9.38 2.58 2.63
N LYS A 35 9.27 1.54 1.78
CA LYS A 35 9.49 0.16 2.21
C LYS A 35 10.96 -0.15 2.48
N TYR A 36 11.87 0.42 1.68
CA TYR A 36 13.30 0.33 1.90
C TYR A 36 13.72 1.01 3.22
N TRP A 37 13.16 2.19 3.52
CA TRP A 37 13.43 2.91 4.77
C TRP A 37 12.95 2.14 6.02
N ILE A 38 11.75 1.56 5.99
CA ILE A 38 11.16 0.84 7.13
C ILE A 38 11.74 -0.57 7.29
N PHE A 39 11.76 -1.36 6.21
CA PHE A 39 11.97 -2.81 6.28
C PHE A 39 13.34 -3.26 5.75
N ARG A 40 14.06 -2.42 4.99
CA ARG A 40 15.36 -2.74 4.34
C ARG A 40 15.38 -4.07 3.56
N LYS A 41 14.22 -4.52 3.07
CA LYS A 41 14.06 -5.78 2.32
C LYS A 41 13.24 -5.55 1.06
N TRP A 42 13.73 -6.12 -0.04
CA TRP A 42 12.98 -6.27 -1.29
C TRP A 42 12.06 -7.48 -1.22
N THR A 43 10.92 -7.41 -1.91
CA THR A 43 9.96 -8.51 -2.00
C THR A 43 9.45 -8.71 -3.43
N VAL A 44 8.66 -9.76 -3.64
CA VAL A 44 7.99 -10.04 -4.92
C VAL A 44 6.98 -8.94 -5.29
N ASP A 45 6.28 -8.33 -4.33
CA ASP A 45 5.31 -7.27 -4.62
C ASP A 45 5.96 -5.96 -5.13
N ASP A 46 7.23 -5.71 -4.76
CA ASP A 46 8.00 -4.57 -5.27
C ASP A 46 8.46 -4.81 -6.72
N GLY A 47 8.94 -6.02 -7.02
CA GLY A 47 9.32 -6.41 -8.38
C GLY A 47 8.14 -6.40 -9.36
N LEU A 48 6.96 -6.83 -8.90
CA LEU A 48 5.72 -6.74 -9.69
C LEU A 48 5.29 -5.28 -9.93
N ALA A 49 5.42 -4.40 -8.93
CA ALA A 49 5.13 -2.97 -9.10
C ALA A 49 6.12 -2.27 -10.06
N LEU A 50 7.41 -2.62 -9.99
CA LEU A 50 8.43 -2.09 -10.91
C LEU A 50 8.22 -2.61 -12.34
N GLY A 51 7.89 -3.90 -12.52
CA GLY A 51 7.51 -4.46 -13.81
C GLY A 51 6.29 -3.74 -14.41
N SER A 52 5.25 -3.52 -13.61
CA SER A 52 4.06 -2.75 -14.00
C SER A 52 4.42 -1.35 -14.52
N LEU A 53 5.38 -0.67 -13.87
CA LEU A 53 5.89 0.64 -14.29
C LEU A 53 6.66 0.58 -15.61
N ILE A 54 7.51 -0.44 -15.83
CA ILE A 54 8.26 -0.61 -17.09
C ILE A 54 7.31 -0.78 -18.27
N PHE A 55 6.27 -1.62 -18.12
CA PHE A 55 5.22 -1.75 -19.13
C PHE A 55 4.39 -0.45 -19.32
N CYS A 56 4.21 0.36 -18.26
CA CYS A 56 3.58 1.68 -18.34
C CYS A 56 4.42 2.70 -19.12
N ALA A 57 5.74 2.73 -18.90
CA ALA A 57 6.67 3.57 -19.65
C ALA A 57 6.70 3.19 -21.14
N GLY A 58 6.74 1.89 -21.45
CA GLY A 58 6.65 1.39 -22.83
C GLY A 58 5.33 1.73 -23.50
N GLN A 59 4.19 1.56 -22.81
CA GLN A 59 2.87 1.97 -23.29
C GLN A 59 2.80 3.49 -23.56
N SER A 60 3.38 4.29 -22.67
CA SER A 60 3.39 5.76 -22.79
C SER A 60 4.24 6.21 -23.98
N LEU A 61 5.41 5.59 -24.18
CA LEU A 61 6.25 5.82 -25.35
C LEU A 61 5.52 5.43 -26.65
N ALA A 62 4.83 4.30 -26.67
CA ALA A 62 4.04 3.86 -27.81
C ALA A 62 2.88 4.82 -28.15
N VAL A 63 2.19 5.39 -27.14
CA VAL A 63 1.20 6.47 -27.37
C VAL A 63 1.87 7.73 -27.89
N SER A 64 3.05 8.10 -27.38
CA SER A 64 3.80 9.26 -27.89
C SER A 64 4.23 9.06 -29.36
N MET A 65 4.63 7.84 -29.74
CA MET A 65 4.88 7.46 -31.15
C MET A 65 3.61 7.50 -32.00
N ALA A 66 2.46 7.08 -31.46
CA ALA A 66 1.18 7.24 -32.17
C ALA A 66 0.86 8.72 -32.43
N THR A 67 1.04 9.60 -31.43
CA THR A 67 0.85 11.05 -31.62
C THR A 67 1.82 11.67 -32.62
N ALA A 68 3.07 11.19 -32.68
CA ALA A 68 4.03 11.62 -33.70
C ALA A 68 3.64 11.17 -35.12
N ASN A 69 2.94 10.04 -35.26
CA ASN A 69 2.36 9.56 -36.53
C ASN A 69 0.97 10.17 -36.84
N GLY A 70 0.51 11.16 -36.06
CA GLY A 70 -0.73 11.90 -36.33
C GLY A 70 -1.97 11.44 -35.57
N TYR A 71 -1.83 10.62 -34.51
CA TYR A 71 -2.95 10.27 -33.64
C TYR A 71 -3.62 11.53 -33.04
N GLY A 72 -4.96 11.58 -33.06
CA GLY A 72 -5.74 12.76 -32.66
C GLY A 72 -5.87 13.85 -33.74
N GLN A 73 -5.53 13.53 -35.00
CA GLN A 73 -5.86 14.31 -36.20
C GLN A 73 -7.02 13.63 -36.97
N ARG A 74 -7.52 14.23 -38.06
CA ARG A 74 -8.59 13.62 -38.88
C ARG A 74 -8.00 12.59 -39.85
N PHE A 75 -8.77 11.54 -40.16
CA PHE A 75 -8.29 10.44 -41.02
C PHE A 75 -7.83 10.94 -42.40
N ASP A 76 -8.64 11.79 -43.05
CA ASP A 76 -8.37 12.38 -44.38
C ASP A 76 -7.09 13.25 -44.44
N THR A 77 -6.54 13.64 -43.29
CA THR A 77 -5.33 14.48 -43.21
C THR A 77 -4.03 13.69 -43.04
N LEU A 78 -4.10 12.36 -42.96
CA LEU A 78 -2.97 11.48 -42.70
C LEU A 78 -2.46 10.80 -43.98
N SER A 79 -1.14 10.66 -44.10
CA SER A 79 -0.55 9.80 -45.14
C SER A 79 -0.78 8.32 -44.79
N ALA A 80 -0.84 7.45 -45.81
CA ALA A 80 -0.91 6.00 -45.61
C ALA A 80 0.25 5.45 -44.73
N THR A 81 1.42 6.09 -44.79
CA THR A 81 2.57 5.77 -43.92
C THR A 81 2.35 6.18 -42.46
N GLY A 82 1.73 7.34 -42.21
CA GLY A 82 1.33 7.77 -40.87
C GLY A 82 0.25 6.87 -40.27
N ILE A 83 -0.72 6.44 -41.08
CA ILE A 83 -1.78 5.51 -40.66
C ILE A 83 -1.18 4.18 -40.19
N ASP A 84 -0.35 3.50 -41.00
CA ASP A 84 0.31 2.24 -40.58
C ASP A 84 1.23 2.42 -39.36
N GLY A 85 1.99 3.53 -39.29
CA GLY A 85 2.84 3.85 -38.13
C GLY A 85 2.04 4.09 -36.85
N MET A 86 0.92 4.79 -36.94
CA MET A 86 -0.04 5.01 -35.85
C MET A 86 -0.65 3.69 -35.38
N MET A 87 -1.12 2.85 -36.30
CA MET A 87 -1.75 1.56 -35.99
C MET A 87 -0.80 0.61 -35.28
N LYS A 88 0.45 0.49 -35.76
CA LYS A 88 1.52 -0.28 -35.08
C LYS A 88 1.80 0.24 -33.67
N SER A 89 1.86 1.57 -33.51
CA SER A 89 2.09 2.22 -32.22
C SER A 89 0.94 1.97 -31.24
N GLN A 90 -0.31 2.05 -31.70
CA GLN A 90 -1.51 1.82 -30.88
C GLN A 90 -1.71 0.32 -30.52
N TYR A 91 -1.35 -0.59 -31.43
CA TYR A 91 -1.26 -2.03 -31.18
C TYR A 91 -0.23 -2.35 -30.10
N ALA A 92 0.99 -1.79 -30.20
CA ALA A 92 2.02 -1.92 -29.15
C ALA A 92 1.57 -1.33 -27.81
N ALA A 93 0.93 -0.15 -27.80
CA ALA A 93 0.39 0.45 -26.58
C ALA A 93 -0.65 -0.46 -25.89
N THR A 94 -1.50 -1.14 -26.66
CA THR A 94 -2.50 -2.09 -26.13
C THR A 94 -1.82 -3.33 -25.52
N LEU A 95 -0.85 -3.91 -26.23
CA LEU A 95 -0.07 -5.07 -25.76
C LEU A 95 0.73 -4.79 -24.49
N LEU A 96 1.15 -3.53 -24.25
CA LEU A 96 1.89 -3.13 -23.07
C LEU A 96 0.98 -2.69 -21.91
N CYS A 97 -0.21 -2.15 -22.19
CA CYS A 97 -1.20 -1.76 -21.18
C CYS A 97 -1.71 -2.96 -20.35
N ILE A 98 -2.08 -4.07 -21.02
CA ILE A 98 -2.66 -5.26 -20.37
C ILE A 98 -1.72 -5.87 -19.31
N PRO A 99 -0.44 -6.20 -19.59
CA PRO A 99 0.47 -6.73 -18.57
C PRO A 99 0.81 -5.69 -17.51
N SER A 100 0.86 -4.39 -17.82
CA SER A 100 1.02 -3.33 -16.80
C SER A 100 -0.10 -3.38 -15.76
N MET A 101 -1.36 -3.45 -16.20
CA MET A 101 -2.55 -3.56 -15.33
C MET A 101 -2.68 -4.93 -14.66
N GLY A 102 -2.15 -6.00 -15.26
CA GLY A 102 -2.02 -7.29 -14.60
C GLY A 102 -1.03 -7.23 -13.44
N LEU A 103 0.17 -6.72 -13.68
CA LEU A 103 1.25 -6.66 -12.70
C LEU A 103 0.93 -5.73 -11.51
N SER A 104 0.23 -4.61 -11.72
CA SER A 104 -0.23 -3.73 -10.62
C SER A 104 -1.20 -4.45 -9.66
N LYS A 105 -2.16 -5.21 -10.21
CA LYS A 105 -3.09 -6.05 -9.45
C LYS A 105 -2.35 -7.18 -8.72
N LEU A 106 -1.43 -7.88 -9.39
CA LEU A 106 -0.65 -8.97 -8.78
C LEU A 106 0.24 -8.45 -7.63
N ALA A 107 0.83 -7.26 -7.77
CA ALA A 107 1.57 -6.58 -6.70
C ALA A 107 0.68 -6.28 -5.49
N LEU A 108 -0.58 -5.87 -5.71
CA LEU A 108 -1.52 -5.65 -4.60
C LEU A 108 -2.00 -6.96 -3.98
N ILE A 109 -2.34 -7.98 -4.78
CA ILE A 109 -2.76 -9.30 -4.28
C ILE A 109 -1.67 -9.93 -3.41
N ARG A 110 -0.40 -9.86 -3.82
CA ARG A 110 0.74 -10.32 -3.01
C ARG A 110 0.86 -9.53 -1.70
N PHE A 111 0.77 -8.21 -1.75
CA PHE A 111 0.78 -7.40 -0.54
C PHE A 111 -0.37 -7.74 0.43
N ILE A 112 -1.59 -8.04 -0.06
CA ILE A 112 -2.70 -8.49 0.80
C ILE A 112 -2.44 -9.90 1.38
N GLN A 113 -1.76 -10.79 0.64
CA GLN A 113 -1.33 -12.09 1.18
C GLN A 113 -0.36 -11.91 2.35
N ASP A 114 0.66 -11.06 2.18
CA ASP A 114 1.72 -10.86 3.17
C ASP A 114 1.20 -10.14 4.44
N LEU A 115 0.05 -9.46 4.36
CA LEU A 115 -0.65 -8.87 5.50
C LEU A 115 -1.46 -9.87 6.36
N THR A 116 -1.65 -11.12 5.96
CA THR A 116 -2.50 -12.06 6.72
C THR A 116 -1.98 -13.51 6.80
N PRO A 117 -1.86 -14.10 8.01
CA PRO A 117 -1.43 -15.49 8.17
C PRO A 117 -2.56 -16.51 7.91
N ALA A 118 -3.79 -16.05 7.68
CA ALA A 118 -4.97 -16.92 7.61
C ALA A 118 -4.98 -17.78 6.32
N ALA A 119 -4.88 -19.10 6.49
CA ALA A 119 -4.85 -20.06 5.37
C ALA A 119 -6.09 -20.01 4.46
N ALA A 120 -7.27 -19.66 5.00
CA ALA A 120 -8.49 -19.48 4.22
C ALA A 120 -8.37 -18.29 3.25
N ASP A 121 -7.90 -17.14 3.73
CA ASP A 121 -7.72 -15.93 2.93
C ASP A 121 -6.57 -16.09 1.91
N ARG A 122 -5.51 -16.84 2.28
CA ARG A 122 -4.45 -17.25 1.35
C ARG A 122 -4.99 -18.06 0.15
N ARG A 123 -5.98 -18.94 0.34
CA ARG A 123 -6.63 -19.68 -0.78
C ARG A 123 -7.37 -18.72 -1.71
N VAL A 124 -8.20 -17.81 -1.19
CA VAL A 124 -8.90 -16.80 -2.00
C VAL A 124 -7.92 -15.95 -2.79
N ALA A 125 -6.82 -15.53 -2.15
CA ALA A 125 -5.78 -14.74 -2.78
C ALA A 125 -5.00 -15.49 -3.87
N VAL A 126 -4.83 -16.81 -3.78
CA VAL A 126 -4.24 -17.64 -4.84
C VAL A 126 -5.19 -17.76 -6.04
N TRP A 127 -6.49 -17.95 -5.80
CA TRP A 127 -7.50 -17.93 -6.88
C TRP A 127 -7.55 -16.59 -7.61
N LEU A 128 -7.54 -15.46 -6.89
CA LEU A 128 -7.49 -14.13 -7.51
C LEU A 128 -6.16 -13.87 -8.25
N HIS A 129 -5.04 -14.37 -7.74
CA HIS A 129 -3.75 -14.30 -8.44
C HIS A 129 -3.81 -15.07 -9.78
N ALA A 130 -4.34 -16.29 -9.78
CA ALA A 130 -4.53 -17.09 -10.99
C ALA A 130 -5.50 -16.41 -11.98
N LEU A 131 -6.63 -15.89 -11.50
CA LEU A 131 -7.61 -15.15 -12.31
C LEU A 131 -6.97 -13.97 -13.04
N VAL A 132 -6.16 -13.15 -12.35
CA VAL A 132 -5.49 -11.99 -12.93
C VAL A 132 -4.39 -12.39 -13.92
N VAL A 133 -3.64 -13.46 -13.65
CA VAL A 133 -2.65 -14.01 -14.61
C VAL A 133 -3.35 -14.50 -15.88
N VAL A 134 -4.44 -15.27 -15.76
CA VAL A 134 -5.22 -15.77 -16.91
C VAL A 134 -5.84 -14.60 -17.68
N TRP A 135 -6.44 -13.61 -17.01
CA TRP A 135 -6.98 -12.41 -17.64
C TRP A 135 -5.92 -11.65 -18.45
N ALA A 136 -4.73 -11.43 -17.88
CA ALA A 136 -3.64 -10.74 -18.57
C ALA A 136 -3.10 -11.56 -19.75
N ALA A 137 -2.94 -12.88 -19.60
CA ALA A 137 -2.47 -13.77 -20.66
C ALA A 137 -3.47 -13.85 -21.83
N VAL A 138 -4.76 -14.08 -21.53
CA VAL A 138 -5.84 -14.07 -22.54
C VAL A 138 -5.91 -12.73 -23.24
N GLY A 139 -5.84 -11.61 -22.49
CA GLY A 139 -5.84 -10.27 -23.05
C GLY A 139 -4.66 -10.00 -23.99
N VAL A 140 -3.44 -10.37 -23.62
CA VAL A 140 -2.24 -10.22 -24.47
C VAL A 140 -2.31 -11.10 -25.72
N VAL A 141 -2.69 -12.38 -25.59
CA VAL A 141 -2.78 -13.30 -26.73
C VAL A 141 -3.88 -12.87 -27.71
N SER A 142 -5.05 -12.48 -27.21
CA SER A 142 -6.14 -12.01 -28.09
C SER A 142 -5.86 -10.62 -28.69
N ALA A 143 -5.17 -9.72 -27.98
CA ALA A 143 -4.67 -8.48 -28.58
C ALA A 143 -3.64 -8.75 -29.70
N ALA A 144 -2.71 -9.70 -29.49
CA ALA A 144 -1.68 -10.04 -30.48
C ALA A 144 -2.26 -10.71 -31.75
N LEU A 145 -3.42 -11.36 -31.62
CA LEU A 145 -4.11 -12.08 -32.68
C LEU A 145 -5.43 -11.38 -33.10
N GLN A 146 -5.55 -10.06 -32.88
CA GLN A 146 -6.80 -9.32 -33.14
C GLN A 146 -7.24 -9.31 -34.61
N CYS A 147 -6.28 -9.41 -35.54
CA CYS A 147 -6.50 -9.35 -36.99
C CYS A 147 -5.57 -10.33 -37.73
N ARG A 148 -5.90 -10.66 -38.98
CA ARG A 148 -5.23 -11.68 -39.78
C ARG A 148 -3.73 -11.41 -40.03
N VAL A 149 -2.90 -12.41 -39.72
CA VAL A 149 -1.46 -12.46 -40.05
C VAL A 149 -1.31 -12.37 -41.59
N PRO A 150 -0.38 -11.55 -42.15
CA PRO A 150 0.81 -10.96 -41.51
C PRO A 150 0.68 -9.55 -40.92
N ARG A 151 -0.51 -8.95 -40.87
CA ARG A 151 -0.71 -7.57 -40.35
C ARG A 151 -1.73 -7.50 -39.20
N PRO A 152 -1.45 -8.11 -38.02
CA PRO A 152 -2.38 -8.08 -36.88
C PRO A 152 -2.68 -6.68 -36.31
N TRP A 153 -1.95 -5.63 -36.73
CA TRP A 153 -2.23 -4.24 -36.37
C TRP A 153 -3.20 -3.51 -37.32
N ASP A 154 -3.49 -4.04 -38.52
CA ASP A 154 -4.28 -3.36 -39.55
C ASP A 154 -5.79 -3.55 -39.34
N TYR A 155 -6.33 -2.84 -38.34
CA TYR A 155 -7.76 -2.83 -38.00
C TYR A 155 -8.65 -1.97 -38.94
N VAL A 156 -8.16 -1.55 -40.11
CA VAL A 156 -8.92 -0.75 -41.10
C VAL A 156 -9.09 -1.52 -42.41
N HIS A 157 -8.05 -2.24 -42.88
CA HIS A 157 -8.12 -3.04 -44.12
C HIS A 157 -8.03 -4.55 -43.86
N GLY A 158 -7.64 -4.97 -42.66
CA GLY A 158 -7.53 -6.37 -42.28
C GLY A 158 -8.84 -6.97 -41.75
N GLU A 159 -9.00 -8.27 -41.96
CA GLU A 159 -10.03 -9.06 -41.28
C GLU A 159 -9.66 -9.21 -39.80
N CYS A 160 -10.56 -8.79 -38.91
CA CYS A 160 -10.40 -8.81 -37.46
C CYS A 160 -11.62 -9.44 -36.79
N PHE A 161 -11.47 -9.93 -35.56
CA PHE A 161 -12.65 -10.29 -34.75
C PHE A 161 -13.40 -9.02 -34.26
N ASP A 162 -14.56 -9.20 -33.64
CA ASP A 162 -15.32 -8.10 -33.03
C ASP A 162 -14.53 -7.44 -31.89
N ARG A 163 -13.90 -6.30 -32.21
CA ARG A 163 -13.11 -5.50 -31.27
C ARG A 163 -13.97 -4.81 -30.21
N MET A 164 -15.25 -4.57 -30.46
CA MET A 164 -16.19 -4.00 -29.48
C MET A 164 -16.52 -5.05 -28.42
N ALA A 165 -16.95 -6.25 -28.82
CA ALA A 165 -17.21 -7.37 -27.90
C ALA A 165 -15.95 -7.75 -27.10
N TRP A 166 -14.78 -7.69 -27.71
CA TRP A 166 -13.50 -7.91 -27.04
C TRP A 166 -13.17 -6.85 -25.97
N TRP A 167 -13.32 -5.56 -26.29
CA TRP A 167 -13.15 -4.48 -25.31
C TRP A 167 -14.15 -4.58 -24.16
N GLN A 168 -15.41 -4.94 -24.44
CA GLN A 168 -16.43 -5.19 -23.43
C GLN A 168 -16.05 -6.38 -22.54
N TYR A 169 -15.65 -7.52 -23.12
CA TYR A 169 -15.18 -8.69 -22.38
C TYR A 169 -14.02 -8.35 -21.44
N LEU A 170 -12.97 -7.69 -21.96
CA LEU A 170 -11.82 -7.30 -21.13
C LEU A 170 -12.20 -6.29 -20.05
N GLY A 171 -13.04 -5.30 -20.35
CA GLY A 171 -13.47 -4.29 -19.38
C GLY A 171 -14.36 -4.85 -18.26
N VAL A 172 -15.30 -5.74 -18.58
CA VAL A 172 -16.16 -6.41 -17.58
C VAL A 172 -15.33 -7.34 -16.68
N THR A 173 -14.47 -8.18 -17.27
CA THR A 173 -13.58 -9.06 -16.48
C THR A 173 -12.55 -8.28 -15.66
N ASN A 174 -12.09 -7.12 -16.16
CA ASN A 174 -11.26 -6.16 -15.42
C ASN A 174 -12.00 -5.61 -14.19
N ILE A 175 -13.24 -5.12 -14.34
CA ILE A 175 -14.08 -4.65 -13.23
C ILE A 175 -14.32 -5.76 -12.19
N LEU A 176 -14.65 -6.98 -12.63
CA LEU A 176 -14.84 -8.12 -11.73
C LEU A 176 -13.56 -8.45 -10.95
N SER A 177 -12.38 -8.37 -11.58
CA SER A 177 -11.10 -8.59 -10.89
C SER A 177 -10.78 -7.51 -9.85
N GLU A 178 -11.06 -6.22 -10.13
CA GLU A 178 -10.91 -5.13 -9.16
C GLU A 178 -11.89 -5.28 -7.99
N GLY A 179 -13.15 -5.62 -8.27
CA GLY A 179 -14.16 -5.92 -7.24
C GLY A 179 -13.76 -7.10 -6.34
N GLY A 180 -13.20 -8.16 -6.93
CA GLY A 180 -12.66 -9.30 -6.18
C GLY A 180 -11.50 -8.94 -5.25
N ILE A 181 -10.58 -8.08 -5.70
CA ILE A 181 -9.47 -7.57 -4.89
C ILE A 181 -9.98 -6.69 -3.73
N ILE A 182 -10.96 -5.83 -3.98
CA ILE A 182 -11.62 -5.03 -2.92
C ILE A 182 -12.28 -5.96 -1.89
N ALA A 183 -13.04 -6.96 -2.34
CA ALA A 183 -13.72 -7.92 -1.46
C ALA A 183 -12.71 -8.71 -0.60
N GLN A 184 -11.62 -9.21 -1.20
CA GLN A 184 -10.54 -9.89 -0.48
C GLN A 184 -9.94 -8.97 0.60
N ALA A 185 -9.59 -7.73 0.24
CA ALA A 185 -9.03 -6.78 1.19
C ALA A 185 -9.99 -6.47 2.35
N MET A 186 -11.26 -6.23 2.05
CA MET A 186 -12.28 -5.96 3.08
C MET A 186 -12.50 -7.16 4.01
N MET A 187 -12.51 -8.40 3.50
CA MET A 187 -12.58 -9.60 4.35
C MET A 187 -11.38 -9.70 5.32
N VAL A 188 -10.17 -9.43 4.84
CA VAL A 188 -8.95 -9.41 5.67
C VAL A 188 -9.03 -8.30 6.74
N ILE A 189 -9.43 -7.08 6.36
CA ILE A 189 -9.58 -5.93 7.28
C ILE A 189 -10.64 -6.19 8.35
N VAL A 190 -11.75 -6.84 7.99
CA VAL A 190 -12.81 -7.22 8.93
C VAL A 190 -12.31 -8.22 9.98
N LYS A 191 -11.49 -9.21 9.58
CA LYS A 191 -10.90 -10.22 10.49
C LYS A 191 -9.79 -9.68 11.39
N ILE A 192 -9.02 -8.69 10.94
CA ILE A 192 -7.89 -8.15 11.71
C ILE A 192 -8.38 -7.45 13.00
N GLN A 193 -7.87 -7.96 14.14
CA GLN A 193 -8.10 -7.41 15.48
C GLN A 193 -7.25 -6.14 15.71
N THR A 194 -7.69 -5.02 15.15
CA THR A 194 -7.05 -3.70 15.39
C THR A 194 -8.08 -2.64 15.79
N HIS A 195 -7.61 -1.66 16.58
CA HIS A 195 -8.39 -0.50 16.99
C HIS A 195 -9.07 0.19 15.80
N GLY A 196 -10.36 0.53 15.93
CA GLY A 196 -11.23 0.95 14.82
C GLY A 196 -10.64 2.06 13.93
N ARG A 197 -9.94 3.04 14.49
CA ARG A 197 -9.25 4.10 13.72
C ARG A 197 -8.18 3.55 12.76
N LYS A 198 -7.45 2.48 13.09
CA LYS A 198 -6.50 1.83 12.16
C LYS A 198 -7.25 1.07 11.06
N LYS A 199 -8.30 0.33 11.45
CA LYS A 199 -9.19 -0.42 10.54
C LYS A 199 -9.86 0.47 9.49
N ALA A 200 -10.35 1.64 9.89
CA ALA A 200 -10.95 2.65 9.00
C ALA A 200 -9.93 3.23 8.00
N VAL A 201 -8.71 3.55 8.43
CA VAL A 201 -7.65 4.04 7.53
C VAL A 201 -7.22 2.97 6.52
N LEU A 202 -7.13 1.70 6.92
CA LEU A 202 -6.91 0.60 5.97
C LEU A 202 -8.08 0.52 4.97
N GLY A 203 -9.32 0.47 5.46
CA GLY A 203 -10.53 0.42 4.62
C GLY A 203 -10.55 1.51 3.54
N ALA A 204 -10.39 2.78 3.94
CA ALA A 204 -10.40 3.92 3.03
C ALA A 204 -9.37 3.82 1.89
N VAL A 205 -8.19 3.25 2.16
CA VAL A 205 -7.15 3.06 1.13
C VAL A 205 -7.54 1.98 0.12
N PHE A 206 -8.27 0.94 0.52
CA PHE A 206 -8.83 -0.03 -0.42
C PHE A 206 -10.09 0.49 -1.12
N THR A 207 -10.90 1.34 -0.48
CA THR A 207 -12.04 2.03 -1.12
C THR A 207 -11.60 2.89 -2.31
N LEU A 208 -10.36 3.41 -2.31
CA LEU A 208 -9.79 4.14 -3.45
C LEU A 208 -9.78 3.34 -4.77
N ARG A 209 -9.78 1.99 -4.71
CA ARG A 209 -9.93 1.11 -5.89
C ARG A 209 -11.25 1.29 -6.63
N ILE A 210 -12.30 1.79 -5.98
CA ILE A 210 -13.58 2.10 -6.64
C ILE A 210 -13.40 3.17 -7.73
N VAL A 211 -12.44 4.10 -7.57
CA VAL A 211 -12.09 5.09 -8.60
C VAL A 211 -11.53 4.41 -9.86
N VAL A 212 -10.81 3.30 -9.73
CA VAL A 212 -10.35 2.48 -10.86
C VAL A 212 -11.54 1.87 -11.60
N ILE A 213 -12.53 1.32 -10.87
CA ILE A 213 -13.75 0.76 -11.46
C ILE A 213 -14.53 1.83 -12.24
N VAL A 214 -14.67 3.04 -11.69
CA VAL A 214 -15.30 4.17 -12.39
C VAL A 214 -14.51 4.57 -13.64
N ALA A 215 -13.17 4.57 -13.60
CA ALA A 215 -12.34 4.83 -14.78
C ALA A 215 -12.50 3.78 -15.88
N ILE A 216 -12.62 2.49 -15.53
CA ILE A 216 -12.89 1.39 -16.50
C ILE A 216 -14.29 1.55 -17.12
N LEU A 217 -15.29 1.94 -16.33
CA LEU A 217 -16.64 2.22 -16.86
C LEU A 217 -16.62 3.40 -17.86
N ILE A 218 -15.89 4.48 -17.54
CA ILE A 218 -15.69 5.61 -18.46
C ILE A 218 -14.96 5.18 -19.73
N GLN A 219 -13.90 4.38 -19.61
CA GLN A 219 -13.15 3.79 -20.73
C GLN A 219 -14.07 2.96 -21.65
N LEU A 220 -14.94 2.12 -21.08
CA LEU A 220 -15.93 1.33 -21.81
C LEU A 220 -17.00 2.20 -22.50
N ILE A 221 -17.46 3.27 -21.87
CA ILE A 221 -18.45 4.21 -22.44
C ILE A 221 -17.84 5.00 -23.62
N TYR A 222 -16.56 5.35 -23.57
CA TYR A 222 -15.89 5.94 -24.73
C TYR A 222 -15.69 4.89 -25.84
N ALA A 223 -15.19 3.69 -25.50
CA ALA A 223 -14.98 2.63 -26.48
C ALA A 223 -16.27 2.25 -27.24
N SER A 224 -17.41 2.19 -26.55
CA SER A 224 -18.70 1.84 -27.16
C SER A 224 -19.30 2.95 -28.03
N LYS A 225 -19.02 4.23 -27.72
CA LYS A 225 -19.36 5.35 -28.59
C LYS A 225 -18.52 5.34 -29.86
N THR A 226 -17.19 5.27 -29.72
CA THR A 226 -16.26 5.27 -30.86
C THR A 226 -16.48 4.09 -31.81
N ALA A 227 -16.99 2.95 -31.33
CA ALA A 227 -17.35 1.81 -32.17
C ALA A 227 -18.48 2.09 -33.19
N HIS A 228 -19.22 3.20 -33.05
CA HIS A 228 -20.27 3.63 -33.97
C HIS A 228 -19.91 4.91 -34.76
N SER A 229 -18.70 5.44 -34.58
CA SER A 229 -18.23 6.66 -35.25
C SER A 229 -17.66 6.37 -36.64
N THR A 230 -17.93 7.25 -37.61
CA THR A 230 -17.30 7.22 -38.94
C THR A 230 -15.81 7.57 -38.89
N ASP A 231 -15.43 8.56 -38.07
CA ASP A 231 -14.06 9.06 -37.93
C ASP A 231 -13.27 8.34 -36.82
N VAL A 232 -13.02 7.04 -36.98
CA VAL A 232 -12.36 6.18 -35.97
C VAL A 232 -11.04 6.79 -35.44
N THR A 233 -10.26 7.49 -36.26
CA THR A 233 -8.99 8.09 -35.84
C THR A 233 -9.15 9.40 -35.06
N PHE A 234 -10.22 10.17 -35.30
CA PHE A 234 -10.52 11.37 -34.52
C PHE A 234 -11.25 11.03 -33.21
N ASP A 235 -12.10 9.99 -33.20
CA ASP A 235 -12.91 9.64 -32.04
C ASP A 235 -12.29 8.57 -31.11
N THR A 236 -11.11 8.02 -31.42
CA THR A 236 -10.41 7.07 -30.51
C THR A 236 -9.57 7.73 -29.42
N TRP A 237 -9.14 8.99 -29.55
CA TRP A 237 -8.26 9.61 -28.54
C TRP A 237 -8.82 9.62 -27.11
N PRO A 238 -10.14 9.79 -26.85
CA PRO A 238 -10.69 9.69 -25.50
C PRO A 238 -10.53 8.28 -24.91
N VAL A 239 -10.60 7.25 -25.76
CA VAL A 239 -10.40 5.84 -25.36
C VAL A 239 -8.96 5.62 -24.92
N ALA A 240 -7.98 6.14 -25.66
CA ALA A 240 -6.57 6.04 -25.26
C ALA A 240 -6.27 6.80 -23.95
N VAL A 241 -6.79 8.02 -23.80
CA VAL A 241 -6.64 8.81 -22.56
C VAL A 241 -7.31 8.12 -21.37
N ALA A 242 -8.53 7.61 -21.52
CA ALA A 242 -9.23 6.86 -20.48
C ALA A 242 -8.52 5.53 -20.13
N THR A 243 -7.93 4.85 -21.12
CA THR A 243 -7.11 3.65 -20.92
C THR A 243 -5.87 3.97 -20.08
N GLN A 244 -5.11 5.00 -20.45
CA GLN A 244 -3.89 5.35 -19.72
C GLN A 244 -4.18 5.93 -18.33
N LEU A 245 -5.27 6.67 -18.16
CA LEU A 245 -5.76 7.12 -16.86
C LEU A 245 -6.08 5.91 -15.96
N THR A 246 -6.80 4.93 -16.49
CA THR A 246 -7.16 3.69 -15.78
C THR A 246 -5.91 2.88 -15.39
N GLN A 247 -4.94 2.76 -16.30
CA GLN A 247 -3.66 2.11 -16.04
C GLN A 247 -2.87 2.82 -14.92
N CYS A 248 -2.74 4.16 -14.98
CA CYS A 248 -2.10 4.96 -13.95
C CYS A 248 -2.81 4.82 -12.59
N LEU A 249 -4.14 4.90 -12.56
CA LEU A 249 -4.93 4.72 -11.34
C LEU A 249 -4.74 3.31 -10.75
N SER A 250 -4.65 2.26 -11.57
CA SER A 250 -4.38 0.89 -11.10
C SER A 250 -3.00 0.75 -10.46
N ILE A 251 -1.98 1.46 -10.95
CA ILE A 251 -0.63 1.54 -10.35
C ILE A 251 -0.65 2.33 -9.04
N VAL A 252 -1.24 3.53 -9.03
CA VAL A 252 -1.29 4.41 -7.85
C VAL A 252 -2.04 3.74 -6.69
N THR A 253 -3.18 3.11 -6.99
CA THR A 253 -3.96 2.35 -5.99
C THR A 253 -3.30 1.02 -5.61
N ALA A 254 -2.29 0.51 -6.34
CA ALA A 254 -1.48 -0.63 -5.92
C ALA A 254 -0.39 -0.24 -4.91
N CYS A 255 0.05 1.02 -4.93
CA CYS A 255 1.08 1.60 -4.05
C CYS A 255 0.49 2.31 -2.81
N SER A 256 -0.81 2.63 -2.83
CA SER A 256 -1.49 3.38 -1.77
C SER A 256 -1.44 2.72 -0.37
N PRO A 257 -1.59 1.39 -0.21
CA PRO A 257 -1.48 0.74 1.10
C PRO A 257 -0.12 0.94 1.79
N GLN A 258 0.95 1.01 1.01
CA GLN A 258 2.32 1.16 1.51
C GLN A 258 2.63 2.60 1.94
N PHE A 259 1.85 3.60 1.51
CA PHE A 259 2.03 5.00 1.96
C PHE A 259 1.58 5.24 3.41
N LYS A 260 0.77 4.35 3.99
CA LYS A 260 0.28 4.50 5.37
C LYS A 260 1.39 4.77 6.40
N PRO A 261 2.41 3.89 6.57
CA PRO A 261 3.47 4.12 7.56
C PRO A 261 4.36 5.32 7.21
N PHE A 262 4.47 5.72 5.94
CA PHE A 262 5.16 6.96 5.55
C PHE A 262 4.40 8.21 6.02
N LEU A 263 3.07 8.25 5.84
CA LEU A 263 2.22 9.33 6.34
C LEU A 263 2.18 9.37 7.88
N ASP A 264 2.09 8.22 8.54
CA ASP A 264 2.18 8.11 10.00
C ASP A 264 3.57 8.60 10.49
N SER A 265 4.65 8.30 9.75
CA SER A 265 6.00 8.82 10.06
C SER A 265 6.12 10.32 9.85
N LEU A 266 5.71 10.88 8.71
CA LEU A 266 5.76 12.32 8.45
C LEU A 266 5.01 13.15 9.51
N ARG A 267 3.88 12.62 10.01
CA ARG A 267 3.14 13.21 11.13
C ARG A 267 3.95 13.21 12.43
N SER A 268 4.79 12.19 12.65
CA SER A 268 5.68 12.11 13.81
C SER A 268 6.97 12.93 13.68
N THR A 269 7.46 13.15 12.46
CA THR A 269 8.81 13.70 12.22
C THR A 269 8.86 15.23 12.06
N GLY A 270 7.76 15.91 11.69
CA GLY A 270 7.82 17.39 11.61
C GLY A 270 6.56 18.17 11.23
N MET A 271 5.51 17.56 10.68
CA MET A 271 4.34 18.33 10.19
C MET A 271 3.18 18.48 11.19
N SER A 272 3.45 18.36 12.49
CA SER A 272 2.48 18.67 13.55
C SER A 272 2.46 20.17 13.88
N LEU A 273 2.22 21.02 12.88
CA LEU A 273 2.08 22.47 13.03
C LEU A 273 0.67 22.83 13.54
N GLU A 274 0.25 22.15 14.61
CA GLU A 274 -1.06 22.27 15.25
C GLU A 274 -0.82 22.70 16.70
N GLY A 275 -1.39 23.84 17.08
CA GLY A 275 -0.95 24.59 18.26
C GLY A 275 -1.09 23.80 19.55
N LYS A 276 0.03 23.48 20.21
CA LYS A 276 0.03 22.95 21.58
C LYS A 276 -0.38 24.07 22.55
N SER A 277 -1.70 24.27 22.69
CA SER A 277 -2.32 25.14 23.68
C SER A 277 -1.62 24.95 25.02
N ARG A 278 -1.07 26.05 25.58
CA ARG A 278 -0.28 26.00 26.82
C ARG A 278 -1.11 25.30 27.90
N HIS A 279 -0.52 24.28 28.51
CA HIS A 279 -1.15 23.56 29.62
C HIS A 279 -1.36 24.58 30.75
N GLY A 280 -2.62 24.83 31.13
CA GLY A 280 -2.97 25.92 32.02
C GLY A 280 -2.36 25.70 33.41
N SER A 281 -1.47 26.59 33.84
CA SER A 281 -0.89 26.60 35.18
C SER A 281 -1.92 27.05 36.21
N SER A 282 -2.89 26.19 36.53
CA SER A 282 -3.89 26.42 37.56
C SER A 282 -3.27 26.23 38.95
N GLN A 283 -2.49 27.23 39.37
CA GLN A 283 -1.83 27.25 40.67
C GLN A 283 -2.84 27.60 41.77
N LYS A 284 -3.58 26.60 42.26
CA LYS A 284 -4.35 26.67 43.50
C LYS A 284 -3.78 25.69 44.52
N GLY A 285 -3.07 26.21 45.51
CA GLY A 285 -2.60 25.44 46.65
C GLY A 285 -3.67 25.28 47.73
N TYR A 286 -3.52 24.25 48.56
CA TYR A 286 -4.03 24.22 49.93
C TYR A 286 -2.84 23.88 50.84
N GLY A 287 -2.67 24.66 51.91
CA GLY A 287 -1.45 24.61 52.73
C GLY A 287 -1.43 23.47 53.74
N SER A 288 -0.23 23.01 54.09
CA SER A 288 -0.03 22.18 55.28
C SER A 288 -0.16 23.04 56.54
N GLN A 289 -1.09 22.68 57.44
CA GLN A 289 -1.08 23.18 58.81
C GLN A 289 -0.60 22.07 59.74
N THR A 290 0.61 22.25 60.28
CA THR A 290 1.17 21.41 61.33
C THR A 290 0.39 21.66 62.63
N SER A 291 -0.23 20.61 63.19
CA SER A 291 -0.90 20.69 64.50
C SER A 291 -0.51 19.51 65.38
N THR A 292 0.38 19.78 66.34
CA THR A 292 0.80 18.83 67.39
C THR A 292 0.14 19.21 68.72
N ARG A 293 -0.78 18.38 69.24
CA ARG A 293 -1.17 18.43 70.67
C ARG A 293 -1.88 17.16 71.16
N PHE A 294 -1.25 16.52 72.16
CA PHE A 294 -1.83 15.89 73.37
C PHE A 294 -3.34 16.19 73.63
N ARG A 295 -4.20 15.30 74.19
CA ARG A 295 -4.04 14.60 75.50
C ARG A 295 -5.25 13.67 75.86
N ARG A 296 -4.99 12.48 76.45
CA ARG A 296 -5.78 11.63 77.42
C ARG A 296 -7.32 11.40 77.34
N GLY A 297 -7.74 10.16 77.66
CA GLY A 297 -9.02 9.78 78.31
C GLY A 297 -9.75 8.60 77.64
N ILE A 298 -9.75 7.32 78.08
CA ILE A 298 -10.17 6.63 79.34
C ILE A 298 -11.58 5.99 79.21
N SER A 299 -11.75 4.77 79.78
CA SER A 299 -12.95 3.89 79.78
C SER A 299 -13.22 3.11 78.47
N GLN A 300 -13.68 1.84 78.45
CA GLN A 300 -14.07 0.92 79.53
C GLN A 300 -13.90 -0.57 79.12
N SER A 301 -14.08 -1.49 80.08
CA SER A 301 -14.26 -2.97 79.99
C SER A 301 -15.22 -3.47 78.88
N GLU A 302 -15.20 -4.72 78.40
CA GLU A 302 -14.46 -5.97 78.72
C GLU A 302 -14.22 -6.77 77.38
N ALA A 303 -13.89 -8.08 77.20
CA ALA A 303 -13.86 -9.29 78.04
C ALA A 303 -12.88 -10.40 77.55
N HIS A 304 -12.96 -11.55 78.24
CA HIS A 304 -12.48 -12.92 77.97
C HIS A 304 -12.72 -13.48 76.55
N GLU A 305 -12.02 -14.52 76.02
CA GLU A 305 -11.27 -15.63 76.66
C GLU A 305 -9.96 -16.08 75.95
N LEU A 306 -9.04 -16.63 76.76
CA LEU A 306 -8.05 -17.72 76.51
C LEU A 306 -6.90 -17.57 75.48
N MET A 307 -5.93 -18.51 75.58
CA MET A 307 -4.50 -18.32 75.26
C MET A 307 -3.87 -19.60 74.60
N PRO A 308 -2.54 -19.89 74.57
CA PRO A 308 -1.85 -20.11 73.28
C PRO A 308 -1.12 -21.48 73.13
N LEU A 309 -0.35 -21.67 72.05
CA LEU A 309 1.12 -21.86 72.08
C LEU A 309 1.73 -22.13 70.68
N PRO A 310 3.02 -21.80 70.43
CA PRO A 310 3.74 -22.13 69.19
C PRO A 310 4.84 -23.22 69.37
N LEU A 311 5.20 -23.88 68.26
CA LEU A 311 6.52 -24.50 68.03
C LEU A 311 7.19 -23.70 66.89
N ARG A 312 8.46 -23.27 66.92
CA ARG A 312 9.73 -23.84 67.42
C ARG A 312 10.18 -25.10 66.64
N GLY A 313 11.10 -25.04 65.68
CA GLY A 313 11.79 -23.88 65.08
C GLY A 313 13.22 -24.23 64.64
N THR A 314 13.88 -23.33 63.90
CA THR A 314 15.31 -23.46 63.53
C THR A 314 15.97 -22.09 63.54
N SER A 315 17.15 -21.97 64.14
CA SER A 315 17.90 -20.70 64.20
C SER A 315 18.74 -20.48 62.96
N GLN A 316 18.64 -19.29 62.34
CA GLN A 316 19.68 -18.74 61.47
C GLN A 316 19.94 -17.27 61.83
N THR A 317 21.21 -16.94 62.03
CA THR A 317 21.67 -15.61 62.46
C THR A 317 21.84 -14.68 61.27
N ILE A 318 21.03 -13.62 61.21
CA ILE A 318 21.17 -12.56 60.21
C ILE A 318 22.17 -11.52 60.73
N VAL A 319 23.35 -11.46 60.13
CA VAL A 319 24.38 -10.46 60.43
C VAL A 319 24.22 -9.26 59.50
N SER A 320 23.55 -8.21 59.96
CA SER A 320 23.47 -6.93 59.24
C SER A 320 24.63 -6.02 59.66
N THR A 321 25.73 -6.03 58.90
CA THR A 321 26.80 -5.04 59.04
C THR A 321 26.35 -3.69 58.49
N ALA A 322 26.20 -2.68 59.34
CA ALA A 322 25.93 -1.31 58.92
C ALA A 322 27.16 -0.71 58.22
N GLY A 323 27.03 -0.38 56.93
CA GLY A 323 28.03 0.34 56.15
C GLY A 323 27.81 1.85 56.25
N ILE A 324 28.88 2.60 56.57
CA ILE A 324 28.85 4.05 56.79
C ILE A 324 28.91 4.80 55.44
N SER A 325 28.10 5.84 55.30
CA SER A 325 28.18 6.81 54.19
C SER A 325 29.33 7.80 54.37
N PRO A 326 30.07 8.11 53.30
CA PRO A 326 30.66 9.44 53.12
C PRO A 326 30.05 10.12 51.87
N ASP A 327 29.62 11.37 52.02
CA ASP A 327 29.39 12.24 50.87
C ASP A 327 30.72 12.54 50.16
N SER A 328 30.71 12.62 48.83
CA SER A 328 31.80 13.15 48.00
C SER A 328 31.28 13.48 46.60
N ASP A 329 31.17 14.79 46.30
CA ASP A 329 30.88 15.27 44.95
C ASP A 329 32.05 15.04 43.98
N ALA A 330 31.76 14.61 42.75
CA ALA A 330 32.51 14.98 41.53
C ALA A 330 31.86 14.40 40.26
N GLU A 331 32.00 15.10 39.14
CA GLU A 331 31.52 14.64 37.83
C GLU A 331 32.42 13.54 37.22
N SER A 332 31.83 12.42 36.83
CA SER A 332 32.42 11.57 35.78
C SER A 332 31.38 10.67 35.11
N GLN A 333 30.96 10.99 33.88
CA GLN A 333 30.04 10.14 33.10
C GLN A 333 30.79 8.99 32.40
N GLY A 334 31.21 7.99 33.20
CA GLY A 334 31.85 6.76 32.72
C GLY A 334 30.85 5.67 32.28
N SER A 335 31.08 5.07 31.11
CA SER A 335 30.15 4.13 30.47
C SER A 335 30.15 2.70 31.06
N GLN A 336 29.48 2.45 32.19
CA GLN A 336 29.20 1.09 32.68
C GLN A 336 27.78 0.80 33.23
N SER A 337 26.84 1.74 33.17
CA SER A 337 25.52 1.65 33.85
C SER A 337 24.49 0.65 33.29
N ARG A 338 24.91 -0.39 32.53
CA ARG A 338 24.02 -1.42 31.95
C ARG A 338 24.60 -2.85 31.92
N ILE A 339 25.26 -3.29 32.99
CA ILE A 339 25.63 -4.70 33.17
C ILE A 339 24.68 -5.36 34.19
N ILE A 340 23.75 -6.17 33.69
CA ILE A 340 22.93 -7.06 34.53
C ILE A 340 23.83 -8.24 34.95
N ARG A 341 24.12 -8.38 36.23
CA ARG A 341 24.85 -9.53 36.77
C ARG A 341 23.87 -10.64 37.14
N GLU A 342 23.81 -11.68 36.32
CA GLU A 342 23.12 -12.92 36.67
C GLU A 342 23.99 -13.72 37.67
N VAL A 343 23.48 -13.93 38.89
CA VAL A 343 24.13 -14.78 39.90
C VAL A 343 23.55 -16.18 39.80
N ARG A 344 24.36 -17.18 39.42
CA ARG A 344 23.99 -18.60 39.44
C ARG A 344 24.68 -19.33 40.58
N THR A 345 23.89 -19.77 41.54
CA THR A 345 24.29 -20.78 42.53
C THR A 345 24.17 -22.17 41.93
N TRP A 346 25.18 -23.01 42.15
CA TRP A 346 25.20 -24.40 41.72
C TRP A 346 25.29 -25.31 42.94
N THR A 347 24.39 -26.28 43.05
CA THR A 347 24.50 -27.37 44.03
C THR A 347 25.25 -28.53 43.42
N ILE A 348 26.51 -28.70 43.81
CA ILE A 348 27.31 -29.87 43.45
C ILE A 348 26.79 -31.05 44.29
N THR A 349 26.48 -32.16 43.63
CA THR A 349 26.09 -33.42 44.28
C THR A 349 27.12 -34.48 43.88
N GLU A 350 27.97 -34.90 44.81
CA GLU A 350 28.89 -36.00 44.56
C GLU A 350 28.15 -37.34 44.60
N ALA A 351 28.29 -38.13 43.54
CA ALA A 351 27.76 -39.50 43.49
C ALA A 351 28.83 -40.48 44.02
N PRO A 352 28.48 -41.41 44.92
CA PRO A 352 29.43 -42.41 45.41
C PRO A 352 29.84 -43.36 44.27
N ALA A 353 31.14 -43.66 44.17
CA ALA A 353 31.66 -44.58 43.17
C ALA A 353 31.21 -46.02 43.47
N GLY A 354 30.49 -46.62 42.51
CA GLY A 354 30.19 -48.06 42.50
C GLY A 354 31.38 -48.88 42.01
N GLN A 355 31.46 -50.13 42.49
CA GLN A 355 32.49 -51.12 42.16
C GLN A 355 32.20 -51.85 40.84
#